data_AF-A0A2P5VK52-F1
#
_entry.id   AF-A0A2P5VK52-F1
#
_cell.length_a   1.000
_cell.length_b   1.000
_cell.length_c   1.000
_cell.angle_alpha   90.00
_cell.angle_beta   90.00
_cell.angle_gamma   90.00
#
_symmetry.space_group_name_H-M   'P 1'
#
loop_
_entity.id
_entity.type
_entity.pdbx_description
1 polymer ?
#
loop_
_entity_poly.entity_id
_entity_poly.type
_entity_poly.pdbx_seq_one_letter_code
_entity_poly.pdbx_strand_id
1 'polypeptide(L)' 'NYLEKHLRGAIGWIENQSPVELIAIGIGHDVTRYYQRAVTIVDAEQLGGAMMDKLAELFDEDTDRAVELSRRVA' A
#
# COMPACT_ATOMS: atom_id res chain seq x y z
N ASN A 1 6.93 -18.36 16.63
CA ASN A 1 6.85 -17.85 15.25
C ASN A 1 7.71 -16.60 15.12
N TYR A 2 8.97 -16.75 14.72
CA TYR A 2 9.90 -15.63 14.55
C TYR A 2 9.61 -14.85 13.26
N LEU A 3 9.37 -15.58 12.15
CA LEU A 3 9.14 -14.99 10.83
C LEU A 3 7.90 -14.10 10.79
N GLU A 4 6.78 -14.55 11.34
CA GLU A 4 5.55 -13.72 11.37
C GLU A 4 5.74 -12.46 12.22
N LYS A 5 6.38 -12.58 13.40
CA LYS A 5 6.66 -11.44 14.26
C LYS A 5 7.59 -10.45 13.58
N HIS A 6 8.63 -10.95 12.92
CA HIS A 6 9.57 -10.13 12.17
C HIS A 6 8.88 -9.44 10.99
N LEU A 7 8.05 -10.15 10.22
CA LEU A 7 7.28 -9.59 9.11
C LEU A 7 6.35 -8.47 9.58
N ARG A 8 5.56 -8.70 10.65
CA ARG A 8 4.69 -7.67 11.24
C ARG A 8 5.49 -6.47 11.76
N GLY A 9 6.66 -6.71 12.36
CA GLY A 9 7.55 -5.64 12.81
C GLY A 9 8.10 -4.80 11.66
N ALA A 10 8.53 -5.45 10.57
CA ALA A 10 9.04 -4.77 9.39
C ALA A 10 7.95 -3.95 8.69
N ILE A 11 6.75 -4.54 8.48
CA ILE A 11 5.61 -3.83 7.90
C ILE A 11 5.22 -2.64 8.76
N GLY A 12 5.06 -2.84 10.08
CA GLY A 12 4.71 -1.76 11.00
C GLY A 12 5.75 -0.64 11.02
N TRP A 13 7.04 -0.96 10.91
CA TRP A 13 8.08 0.08 10.80
C TRP A 13 7.96 0.87 9.50
N ILE A 14 7.73 0.20 8.36
CA ILE A 14 7.54 0.89 7.07
C ILE A 14 6.29 1.78 7.13
N GLU A 15 5.15 1.25 7.53
CA GLU A 15 3.87 1.97 7.49
C GLU A 15 3.82 3.16 8.47
N ASN A 16 4.51 3.09 9.61
CA ASN A 16 4.37 4.09 10.67
C ASN A 16 5.58 5.01 10.87
N GLN A 17 6.77 4.64 10.38
CA GLN A 17 8.02 5.35 10.69
C GLN A 17 8.83 5.70 9.43
N SER A 18 8.56 5.05 8.30
CA SER A 18 9.28 5.28 7.05
C SER A 18 8.55 6.31 6.19
N PRO A 19 9.26 7.14 5.40
CA PRO A 19 8.64 7.92 4.33
C PRO A 19 8.21 7.05 3.14
N VAL A 20 8.45 5.74 3.19
CA VAL A 20 8.14 4.80 2.11
C VAL A 20 6.66 4.41 2.17
N GLU A 21 5.99 4.54 1.04
CA GLU A 21 4.65 4.03 0.84
C GLU A 21 4.66 2.53 0.55
N LEU A 22 3.82 1.80 1.29
CA LEU A 22 3.69 0.35 1.15
C LEU A 22 2.31 -0.03 0.62
N ILE A 23 2.28 -0.92 -0.38
CA ILE A 23 1.10 -1.60 -0.90
C ILE A 23 1.48 -3.06 -1.16
N ALA A 24 0.61 -4.01 -0.77
CA ALA A 24 0.79 -5.43 -1.05
C ALA A 24 -0.14 -5.94 -2.15
N ILE A 25 0.39 -6.78 -3.04
CA ILE A 25 -0.38 -7.51 -4.05
C ILE A 25 -0.29 -9.01 -3.74
N GLY A 26 -1.38 -9.59 -3.25
CA GLY A 26 -1.49 -11.03 -3.00
C GLY A 26 -2.03 -11.75 -4.23
N ILE A 27 -1.32 -12.76 -4.75
CA ILE A 27 -1.79 -13.58 -5.87
C ILE A 27 -2.34 -14.89 -5.32
N GLY A 28 -3.65 -15.10 -5.46
CA GLY A 28 -4.33 -16.31 -4.99
C GLY A 28 -4.38 -16.48 -3.46
N HIS A 29 -3.98 -15.45 -2.69
CA HIS A 29 -4.02 -15.48 -1.23
C HIS A 29 -4.26 -14.09 -0.64
N ASP A 30 -5.00 -14.07 0.47
CA ASP A 30 -5.32 -12.87 1.22
C ASP A 30 -4.12 -12.36 2.03
N VAL A 31 -3.67 -11.14 1.73
CA VAL A 31 -2.58 -10.45 2.44
C VAL A 31 -3.06 -9.30 3.33
N THR A 32 -4.37 -9.02 3.38
CA THR A 32 -4.96 -7.92 4.18
C THR A 32 -4.77 -8.08 5.69
N ARG A 33 -4.39 -9.29 6.13
CA ARG A 33 -4.07 -9.61 7.53
C ARG A 33 -2.79 -8.98 8.05
N TYR A 34 -1.94 -8.49 7.15
CA TYR A 34 -0.62 -7.96 7.48
C TYR A 34 -0.39 -6.54 6.98
N TYR A 35 -1.03 -6.14 5.90
CA TYR A 35 -0.79 -4.85 5.22
C TYR A 35 -2.05 -3.98 5.28
N GLN A 36 -1.89 -2.70 5.60
CA GLN A 36 -3.02 -1.76 5.62
C GLN A 36 -3.59 -1.49 4.23
N ARG A 37 -2.71 -1.38 3.22
CA ARG A 37 -3.07 -1.23 1.82
C ARG A 37 -2.71 -2.49 1.05
N ALA A 38 -3.72 -3.20 0.56
CA ALA A 38 -3.54 -4.46 -0.12
C ALA A 38 -4.59 -4.70 -1.20
N VAL A 39 -4.20 -5.41 -2.25
CA VAL A 39 -5.10 -5.97 -3.27
C VAL A 39 -4.81 -7.45 -3.41
N THR A 40 -5.86 -8.24 -3.62
CA THR A 40 -5.73 -9.66 -3.94
C THR A 40 -6.19 -9.88 -5.37
N ILE A 41 -5.32 -10.46 -6.19
CA ILE A 41 -5.64 -10.87 -7.56
C ILE A 41 -5.71 -12.40 -7.62
N VAL A 42 -6.44 -12.93 -8.60
CA VAL A 42 -6.64 -14.37 -8.71
C VAL A 42 -5.41 -15.06 -9.30
N ASP A 43 -4.79 -14.44 -10.31
CA ASP A 43 -3.69 -14.98 -11.08
C ASP A 43 -2.67 -13.89 -11.45
N ALA A 44 -1.53 -14.29 -12.00
CA ALA A 44 -0.44 -13.38 -12.33
C ALA A 44 -0.69 -12.55 -13.60
N GLU A 45 -1.64 -12.92 -14.45
CA GLU A 45 -1.95 -12.17 -15.68
C GLU A 45 -2.56 -10.82 -15.32
N GLN A 46 -3.29 -10.75 -14.19
CA GLN A 46 -3.87 -9.53 -13.64
C GLN A 46 -2.86 -8.58 -12.98
N LEU A 47 -1.61 -9.03 -12.74
CA LEU A 47 -0.61 -8.25 -12.00
C LEU A 47 -0.30 -6.92 -12.67
N GLY A 48 -0.18 -6.91 -14.01
CA GLY A 48 0.12 -5.69 -14.76
C GLY A 48 -0.95 -4.60 -14.57
N GLY A 49 -2.22 -4.98 -14.69
CA GLY A 49 -3.35 -4.06 -14.47
C GLY A 49 -3.38 -3.57 -13.03
N ALA A 50 -3.34 -4.49 -12.06
CA ALA A 50 -3.35 -4.15 -10.65
C ALA A 50 -2.18 -3.23 -10.24
N MET A 51 -0.98 -3.42 -10.80
CA MET A 51 0.15 -2.53 -10.55
C MET A 51 -0.11 -1.11 -11.09
N MET A 52 -0.65 -0.99 -12.30
CA MET A 52 -0.94 0.32 -12.90
C MET A 52 -2.03 1.06 -12.13
N ASP A 53 -3.09 0.36 -11.73
CA ASP A 53 -4.19 0.95 -10.94
C ASP A 53 -3.68 1.44 -9.59
N LYS A 54 -2.88 0.62 -8.88
CA LYS A 54 -2.33 1.01 -7.57
C LYS A 54 -1.30 2.14 -7.67
N LEU A 55 -0.51 2.18 -8.75
CA LEU A 55 0.37 3.32 -9.01
C LEU A 55 -0.43 4.60 -9.24
N ALA A 56 -1.49 4.55 -10.04
CA ALA A 56 -2.36 5.71 -10.28
C ALA A 56 -3.00 6.22 -8.98
N GLU A 57 -3.51 5.33 -8.13
CA GLU A 57 -4.08 5.67 -6.82
C GLU A 57 -3.10 6.43 -5.92
N LEU A 58 -1.82 6.03 -5.89
CA LEU A 58 -0.80 6.74 -5.10
C LEU A 58 -0.57 8.19 -5.57
N PHE A 59 -0.57 8.43 -6.88
CA PHE A 59 -0.40 9.78 -7.41
C PHE A 59 -1.62 10.69 -7.15
N ASP A 60 -2.82 10.12 -7.14
CA ASP A 60 -4.04 10.85 -6.83
C ASP A 60 -4.11 11.23 -5.34
N GLU A 61 -3.75 10.31 -4.43
CA GLU A 61 -3.69 10.58 -2.97
C GLU A 61 -2.75 11.75 -2.63
N ASP A 62 -1.56 11.80 -3.24
CA ASP A 62 -0.61 12.89 -3.06
C ASP A 62 -1.17 14.23 -3.55
N THR A 63 -1.91 14.20 -4.66
CA THR A 63 -2.54 15.39 -5.24
C THR A 63 -3.62 15.95 -4.32
N ASP A 64 -4.48 15.10 -3.77
CA ASP A 64 -5.54 15.51 -2.85
C ASP A 64 -4.97 16.09 -1.55
N ARG A 65 -3.90 15.50 -1.01
CA ARG A 65 -3.19 16.02 0.17
C ARG A 65 -2.59 17.40 -0.07
N ALA A 66 -2.00 17.62 -1.24
CA ALA A 66 -1.44 18.92 -1.62
C ALA A 66 -2.53 20.00 -1.75
N VAL A 67 -3.70 19.63 -2.29
CA VAL A 67 -4.86 20.53 -2.41
C VAL A 67 -5.44 20.87 -1.04
N GLU A 68 -5.57 19.90 -0.13
CA GLU A 68 -6.08 20.14 1.23
C GLU A 68 -5.17 21.10 2.01
N LEU A 69 -3.86 20.89 1.97
CA LEU A 69 -2.88 21.77 2.61
C LEU A 69 -2.98 23.20 2.08
N SER A 70 -3.13 23.37 0.77
CA SER A 70 -3.28 24.69 0.14
C SER A 70 -4.56 25.41 0.59
N ARG A 71 -5.67 24.69 0.79
CA ARG A 71 -6.93 25.26 1.29
C ARG A 71 -6.88 25.66 2.77
N ARG A 72 -6.01 25.03 3.57
CA ARG A 72 -5.88 25.34 5.01
C ARG A 72 -4.99 26.55 5.28
N VAL A 73 -4.21 26.97 4.28
CA VAL A 73 -3.26 28.11 4.37
C VAL A 73 -3.85 29.40 3.78
N ALA A 74 -4.93 29.30 2.99
CA ALA A 74 -5.71 30.42 2.47
C ALA A 74 -6.84 30.83 3.42
#